data_AF-A0A4U7CMU7-F1
#
_entry.id   AF-A0A4U7CMU7-F1
#
_cell.length_a   1.000
_cell.length_b   1.000
_cell.length_c   1.000
_cell.angle_alpha   90.00
_cell.angle_beta   90.00
_cell.angle_gamma   90.00
#
_symmetry.space_group_name_H-M   'P 1'
#
loop_
_entity.id
_entity.type
_entity.pdbx_description
1 polymer ?
#
loop_
_entity_poly.entity_id
_entity_poly.type
_entity_poly.pdbx_seq_one_letter_code
_entity_poly.pdbx_strand_id
1 'polypeptide(L)'
;MKVRGERECQSCGARWSYYDTGSVACPSCGDLRSVGVDDRTAHTDAPVSLDLAPHRERFGEAQETLPRSGVDELQSDLREYCRKRGFIDGGKLAPLDGTYLAARELLEAVDCYERLRDPTDADGEYLLALLAGADDGARPAAEEVPTALREARGMAAVRAVEAYRSDVLDFLDELGSGAGGNRAETNGDDGTDADDAPTVTVDGPDPEDRIAPARDAFERLRDRVTRVDALGGDVSPATADALVDAAAALGAYVRTGDEGSLRTATDLIDDASVDGVDPTDR
;
A
#
# COMPACT_ATOMS: atom_id res chain seq x y z
N MET A 1 7.83 1.96 -11.87
CA MET A 1 8.54 1.68 -13.16
C MET A 1 7.58 1.93 -14.31
N LYS A 2 8.03 2.28 -15.52
CA LYS A 2 7.17 2.36 -16.71
C LYS A 2 7.25 1.07 -17.53
N VAL A 3 6.13 0.35 -17.68
CA VAL A 3 6.08 -0.96 -18.36
C VAL A 3 4.96 -1.00 -19.39
N ARG A 4 5.15 -1.81 -20.44
CA ARG A 4 4.11 -2.11 -21.44
C ARG A 4 3.21 -3.22 -20.91
N GLY A 5 1.92 -2.93 -20.80
CA GLY A 5 0.91 -3.80 -20.21
C GLY A 5 0.49 -4.92 -21.14
N GLU A 6 0.04 -4.59 -22.34
CA GLU A 6 -0.36 -5.58 -23.35
C GLU A 6 0.85 -6.24 -23.99
N ARG A 7 0.86 -7.57 -23.99
CA ARG A 7 1.91 -8.39 -24.60
C ARG A 7 1.34 -9.30 -25.67
N GLU A 8 2.10 -9.56 -26.73
CA GLU A 8 1.80 -10.53 -27.77
C GLU A 8 2.91 -11.58 -27.87
N CYS A 9 2.54 -12.87 -27.88
CA CYS A 9 3.47 -13.98 -28.06
C CYS A 9 3.91 -14.08 -29.53
N GLN A 10 5.22 -14.09 -29.77
CA GLN A 10 5.76 -14.24 -31.14
C GLN A 10 5.57 -15.64 -31.73
N SER A 11 5.30 -16.64 -30.88
CA SER A 11 5.20 -18.05 -31.31
C SER A 11 3.76 -18.50 -31.57
N CYS A 12 2.78 -17.97 -30.84
CA CYS A 12 1.37 -18.36 -31.00
C CYS A 12 0.39 -17.20 -31.20
N GLY A 13 0.85 -15.94 -31.14
CA GLY A 13 0.02 -14.75 -31.32
C GLY A 13 -0.94 -14.43 -30.17
N ALA A 14 -0.95 -15.23 -29.08
CA ALA A 14 -1.77 -14.96 -27.92
C ALA A 14 -1.41 -13.60 -27.30
N ARG A 15 -2.43 -12.84 -26.88
CA ARG A 15 -2.27 -11.57 -26.16
C ARG A 15 -2.70 -11.67 -24.71
N TRP A 16 -1.97 -11.02 -23.81
CA TRP A 16 -2.29 -10.97 -22.38
C TRP A 16 -1.77 -9.68 -21.73
N SER A 17 -2.31 -9.37 -20.55
CA SER A 17 -1.87 -8.26 -19.71
C SER A 17 -0.73 -8.72 -18.79
N TYR A 18 0.38 -7.99 -18.82
CA TYR A 18 1.46 -8.10 -17.83
C TYR A 18 0.96 -7.71 -16.44
N TYR A 19 0.05 -6.74 -16.34
CA TYR A 19 -0.51 -6.32 -15.04
C TYR A 19 -1.29 -7.45 -14.36
N ASP A 20 -1.91 -8.36 -15.12
CA ASP A 20 -2.67 -9.48 -14.56
C ASP A 20 -1.78 -10.67 -14.18
N THR A 21 -0.65 -10.82 -14.85
CA THR A 21 0.16 -12.06 -14.80
C THR A 21 1.54 -11.89 -14.18
N GLY A 22 2.07 -10.67 -14.18
CA GLY A 22 3.43 -10.34 -13.74
C GLY A 22 4.52 -11.01 -14.58
N SER A 23 4.17 -11.62 -15.72
CA SER A 23 5.06 -12.53 -16.46
C SER A 23 5.17 -12.18 -17.94
N VAL A 24 6.39 -12.31 -18.46
CA VAL A 24 6.68 -12.22 -19.91
C VAL A 24 6.47 -13.55 -20.64
N ALA A 25 6.25 -14.64 -19.90
CA ALA A 25 5.93 -15.94 -20.48
C ALA A 25 4.49 -15.98 -20.98
N CYS A 26 4.29 -16.50 -22.19
CA CYS A 26 2.96 -16.66 -22.76
C CYS A 26 2.14 -17.64 -21.92
N PRO A 27 0.96 -17.26 -21.40
CA PRO A 27 0.13 -18.16 -20.59
C PRO A 27 -0.42 -19.34 -21.39
N SER A 28 -0.49 -19.25 -22.72
CA SER A 28 -1.03 -20.29 -23.58
C SER A 28 -0.02 -21.36 -23.99
N CYS A 29 1.26 -21.00 -24.20
CA CYS A 29 2.28 -21.92 -24.70
C CYS A 29 3.58 -21.96 -23.90
N GLY A 30 3.73 -21.12 -22.87
CA GLY A 30 4.92 -21.04 -22.01
C GLY A 30 6.14 -20.38 -22.64
N ASP A 31 6.06 -19.91 -23.90
CA ASP A 31 7.19 -19.28 -24.57
C ASP A 31 7.51 -17.90 -23.96
N LEU A 32 8.79 -17.59 -23.81
CA LEU A 32 9.30 -16.32 -23.28
C LEU A 32 9.42 -15.23 -24.36
N ARG A 33 9.28 -15.59 -25.64
CA ARG A 33 9.34 -14.64 -26.77
C ARG A 33 8.03 -13.85 -26.87
N SER A 34 7.96 -12.74 -26.15
CA SER A 34 6.81 -11.82 -26.18
C SER A 34 7.25 -10.37 -26.36
N VAL A 35 6.42 -9.60 -27.06
CA VAL A 35 6.64 -8.16 -27.28
C VAL A 35 5.50 -7.35 -26.66
N GLY A 36 5.83 -6.21 -26.05
CA GLY A 36 4.83 -5.26 -25.56
C GLY A 36 4.28 -4.42 -26.72
N VAL A 37 2.96 -4.40 -26.89
CA VAL A 37 2.30 -3.80 -28.06
C VAL A 37 1.64 -2.45 -27.77
N ASP A 38 1.46 -2.10 -26.50
CA ASP A 38 0.92 -0.83 -26.03
C ASP A 38 2.01 0.18 -25.63
N ASP A 39 1.55 1.36 -25.23
CA ASP A 39 2.40 2.40 -24.67
C ASP A 39 2.85 2.03 -23.25
N ARG A 40 3.92 2.67 -22.78
CA ARG A 40 4.44 2.41 -21.44
C ARG A 40 3.61 3.15 -20.42
N THR A 41 3.14 2.42 -19.41
CA THR A 41 2.33 2.97 -18.33
C THR A 41 3.05 2.82 -16.99
N ALA A 42 2.89 3.78 -16.08
CA ALA A 42 3.45 3.68 -14.73
C ALA A 42 2.83 2.49 -13.99
N HIS A 43 3.67 1.73 -13.30
CA HIS A 43 3.27 0.53 -12.58
C HIS A 43 4.22 0.22 -11.43
N THR A 44 3.63 -0.16 -10.30
CA THR A 44 4.32 -0.63 -9.09
C THR A 44 3.67 -1.88 -8.49
N ASP A 45 2.38 -2.14 -8.75
CA ASP A 45 1.64 -3.23 -8.12
C ASP A 45 1.78 -4.57 -8.83
N ALA A 46 2.66 -5.46 -8.35
CA ALA A 46 2.75 -6.79 -8.93
C ALA A 46 1.48 -7.63 -8.63
N PRO A 47 0.98 -8.44 -9.58
CA PRO A 47 -0.21 -9.26 -9.40
C PRO A 47 0.08 -10.48 -8.52
N VAL A 48 0.17 -10.25 -7.22
CA VAL A 48 0.36 -11.30 -6.21
C VAL A 48 -0.80 -11.31 -5.23
N SER A 49 -1.32 -12.50 -4.96
CA SER A 49 -2.29 -12.76 -3.90
C SER A 49 -1.57 -13.23 -2.63
N LEU A 50 -2.08 -12.81 -1.47
CA LEU A 50 -1.69 -13.38 -0.19
C LEU A 50 -2.53 -14.63 0.08
N ASP A 51 -1.89 -15.77 0.30
CA ASP A 51 -2.56 -17.02 0.72
C ASP A 51 -2.01 -17.44 2.09
N LEU A 52 -2.88 -17.36 3.11
CA LEU A 52 -2.53 -17.75 4.47
C LEU A 52 -3.09 -19.13 4.86
N ALA A 53 -3.77 -19.84 3.96
CA ALA A 53 -4.34 -21.15 4.26
C ALA A 53 -3.28 -22.18 4.73
N PRO A 54 -2.08 -22.28 4.10
CA PRO A 54 -1.04 -23.20 4.58
C PRO A 54 -0.57 -22.88 6.00
N HIS A 55 -0.53 -21.59 6.35
CA HIS A 55 -0.14 -21.13 7.68
C HIS A 55 -1.23 -21.45 8.70
N ARG A 56 -2.50 -21.19 8.40
CA ARG A 56 -3.64 -21.53 9.26
C ARG A 56 -3.71 -23.01 9.58
N GLU A 57 -3.54 -23.88 8.58
CA GLU A 57 -3.52 -25.34 8.80
C GLU A 57 -2.42 -25.74 9.77
N ARG A 58 -1.19 -25.25 9.54
CA ARG A 58 -0.04 -25.52 10.40
C ARG A 58 -0.21 -25.03 11.83
N PHE A 59 -0.75 -23.84 12.02
CA PHE A 59 -0.96 -23.28 13.36
C PHE A 59 -2.15 -23.93 14.08
N GLY A 60 -3.18 -24.36 13.37
CA GLY A 60 -4.30 -25.11 13.94
C GLY A 60 -3.93 -26.49 14.48
N GLU A 61 -2.84 -27.09 13.98
CA GLU A 61 -2.30 -28.36 14.51
C GLU A 61 -1.41 -28.17 15.77
N ALA A 62 -1.04 -26.94 16.12
CA ALA A 62 -0.19 -26.65 17.27
C ALA A 62 -1.00 -26.73 18.59
N GLN A 63 -0.44 -27.39 19.62
CA GLN A 63 -1.16 -27.66 20.88
C GLN A 63 -0.92 -26.63 22.00
N GLU A 64 0.10 -25.76 21.90
CA GLU A 64 0.43 -24.80 22.97
C GLU A 64 1.01 -23.48 22.46
N THR A 65 2.13 -23.51 21.73
CA THR A 65 2.82 -22.30 21.21
C THR A 65 3.09 -22.45 19.73
N LEU A 66 3.01 -21.34 18.99
CA LEU A 66 3.32 -21.31 17.56
C LEU A 66 4.75 -21.84 17.31
N PRO A 67 4.94 -22.86 16.45
CA PRO A 67 6.28 -23.40 16.19
C PRO A 67 7.14 -22.35 15.48
N ARG A 68 8.35 -22.08 15.99
CA ARG A 68 9.27 -21.05 15.45
C ARG A 68 9.47 -21.13 13.94
N SER A 69 9.67 -22.34 13.39
CA SER A 69 9.82 -22.52 11.94
C SER A 69 8.58 -22.10 11.15
N GLY A 70 7.38 -22.29 11.71
CA GLY A 70 6.14 -21.82 11.09
C GLY A 70 6.03 -20.30 11.10
N VAL A 71 6.53 -19.67 12.17
CA VAL A 71 6.56 -18.20 12.31
C VAL A 71 7.54 -17.56 11.32
N ASP A 72 8.76 -18.11 11.20
CA ASP A 72 9.77 -17.62 10.24
C ASP A 72 9.25 -17.68 8.79
N GLU A 73 8.59 -18.78 8.42
CA GLU A 73 7.97 -18.94 7.10
C GLU A 73 6.83 -17.93 6.87
N LEU A 74 5.92 -17.76 7.84
CA LEU A 74 4.86 -16.75 7.77
C LEU A 74 5.42 -15.34 7.57
N GLN A 75 6.41 -14.94 8.38
CA GLN A 75 7.03 -13.63 8.23
C GLN A 75 7.72 -13.46 6.86
N SER A 76 8.36 -14.52 6.35
CA SER A 76 8.99 -14.50 5.02
C SER A 76 7.96 -14.24 3.93
N ASP A 77 6.83 -14.97 3.95
CA ASP A 77 5.77 -14.85 2.95
C ASP A 77 5.08 -13.47 3.01
N LEU A 78 4.80 -12.96 4.22
CA LEU A 78 4.25 -11.62 4.42
C LEU A 78 5.20 -10.52 3.91
N ARG A 79 6.51 -10.63 4.20
CA ARG A 79 7.53 -9.70 3.70
C ARG A 79 7.62 -9.75 2.18
N GLU A 80 7.55 -10.95 1.58
CA GLU A 80 7.55 -11.11 0.14
C GLU A 80 6.32 -10.49 -0.52
N TYR A 81 5.14 -10.73 0.03
CA TYR A 81 3.90 -10.12 -0.41
C TYR A 81 3.98 -8.58 -0.34
N CYS A 82 4.32 -8.01 0.83
CA CYS A 82 4.38 -6.56 1.04
C CYS A 82 5.45 -5.88 0.15
N ARG A 83 6.53 -6.58 -0.21
CA ARG A 83 7.58 -6.08 -1.11
C ARG A 83 7.13 -6.06 -2.57
N LYS A 84 6.28 -6.99 -2.98
CA LYS A 84 5.79 -7.12 -4.36
C LYS A 84 4.59 -6.24 -4.65
N ARG A 85 3.74 -6.01 -3.64
CA ARG A 85 2.61 -5.09 -3.75
C ARG A 85 3.09 -3.64 -3.93
N GLY A 86 2.32 -2.88 -4.69
CA GLY A 86 2.41 -1.45 -4.88
C GLY A 86 1.01 -0.87 -5.05
N PHE A 87 0.93 0.41 -5.41
CA PHE A 87 -0.34 1.12 -5.51
C PHE A 87 -0.56 1.83 -6.85
N ILE A 88 0.27 1.56 -7.86
CA ILE A 88 0.03 1.99 -9.24
C ILE A 88 -0.19 0.75 -10.11
N ASP A 89 -1.42 0.56 -10.56
CA ASP A 89 -1.82 -0.54 -11.44
C ASP A 89 -2.17 0.02 -12.84
N GLY A 90 -1.36 -0.32 -13.84
CA GLY A 90 -1.57 0.15 -15.22
C GLY A 90 -1.87 1.65 -15.33
N GLY A 91 -1.11 2.50 -14.63
CA GLY A 91 -1.27 3.95 -14.64
C GLY A 91 -2.43 4.49 -13.80
N LYS A 92 -3.13 3.62 -13.06
CA LYS A 92 -4.19 4.02 -12.15
C LYS A 92 -3.68 3.88 -10.72
N LEU A 93 -3.90 4.91 -9.92
CA LEU A 93 -3.64 4.83 -8.50
C LEU A 93 -4.67 3.89 -7.87
N ALA A 94 -4.22 2.85 -7.18
CA ALA A 94 -5.04 1.95 -6.40
C ALA A 94 -5.35 2.56 -5.01
N PRO A 95 -6.46 2.15 -4.36
CA PRO A 95 -6.66 2.45 -2.95
C PRO A 95 -5.64 1.71 -2.07
N LEU A 96 -5.35 2.26 -0.89
CA LEU A 96 -4.69 1.51 0.17
C LEU A 96 -5.65 0.42 0.66
N ASP A 97 -5.48 -0.81 0.18
CA ASP A 97 -6.41 -1.91 0.45
C ASP A 97 -6.20 -2.57 1.82
N GLY A 98 -7.28 -3.19 2.31
CA GLY A 98 -7.30 -3.85 3.62
C GLY A 98 -6.36 -5.05 3.70
N THR A 99 -6.14 -5.79 2.60
CA THR A 99 -5.26 -6.97 2.58
C THR A 99 -3.80 -6.56 2.80
N TYR A 100 -3.33 -5.50 2.13
CA TYR A 100 -1.99 -4.95 2.37
C TYR A 100 -1.84 -4.50 3.82
N LEU A 101 -2.82 -3.75 4.34
CA LEU A 101 -2.79 -3.23 5.70
C LEU A 101 -2.80 -4.35 6.75
N ALA A 102 -3.67 -5.35 6.58
CA ALA A 102 -3.75 -6.52 7.47
C ALA A 102 -2.49 -7.37 7.42
N ALA A 103 -1.87 -7.51 6.25
CA ALA A 103 -0.58 -8.20 6.10
C ALA A 103 0.56 -7.47 6.83
N ARG A 104 0.61 -6.12 6.77
CA ARG A 104 1.57 -5.33 7.55
C ARG A 104 1.33 -5.53 9.04
N GLU A 105 0.07 -5.48 9.47
CA GLU A 105 -0.27 -5.66 10.88
C GLU A 105 0.06 -7.05 11.41
N LEU A 106 -0.26 -8.11 10.65
CA LEU A 106 0.13 -9.46 11.01
C LEU A 106 1.65 -9.59 11.10
N LEU A 107 2.40 -8.99 10.18
CA LEU A 107 3.86 -9.02 10.20
C LEU A 107 4.43 -8.36 11.47
N GLU A 108 3.96 -7.16 11.82
CA GLU A 108 4.41 -6.46 13.03
C GLU A 108 3.91 -7.14 14.31
N ALA A 109 2.69 -7.70 14.30
CA ALA A 109 2.10 -8.38 15.45
C ALA A 109 2.84 -9.68 15.80
N VAL A 110 3.25 -10.45 14.78
CA VAL A 110 4.09 -11.63 14.98
C VAL A 110 5.41 -11.24 15.65
N ASP A 111 6.09 -10.19 15.15
CA ASP A 111 7.37 -9.74 15.71
C ASP A 111 7.22 -9.24 17.17
N CYS A 112 6.17 -8.46 17.46
CA CYS A 112 5.86 -8.02 18.82
C CYS A 112 5.56 -9.21 19.74
N TYR A 113 4.73 -10.15 19.28
CA TYR A 113 4.32 -11.32 20.05
C TYR A 113 5.51 -12.22 20.42
N GLU A 114 6.46 -12.43 19.50
CA GLU A 114 7.69 -13.19 19.77
C GLU A 114 8.58 -12.55 20.85
N ARG A 115 8.47 -11.23 21.04
CA ARG A 115 9.19 -10.48 22.07
C ARG A 115 8.51 -10.52 23.44
N LEU A 116 7.24 -10.96 23.53
CA LEU A 116 6.52 -11.04 24.79
C LEU A 116 7.09 -12.15 25.68
N ARG A 117 7.39 -11.78 26.92
CA ARG A 117 7.89 -12.73 27.92
C ARG A 117 6.80 -13.69 28.40
N ASP A 118 5.61 -13.14 28.67
CA ASP A 118 4.47 -13.84 29.24
C ASP A 118 3.20 -13.40 28.48
N PRO A 119 3.01 -13.87 27.23
CA PRO A 119 1.85 -13.50 26.42
C PRO A 119 0.56 -13.98 27.08
N THR A 120 -0.49 -13.18 26.98
CA THR A 120 -1.83 -13.50 27.47
C THR A 120 -2.67 -14.19 26.39
N ASP A 121 -3.78 -14.81 26.79
CA ASP A 121 -4.73 -15.40 25.85
C ASP A 121 -5.25 -14.37 24.84
N ALA A 122 -5.49 -13.13 25.28
CA ALA A 122 -5.93 -12.03 24.41
C ALA A 122 -4.88 -11.65 23.34
N ASP A 123 -3.59 -11.70 23.69
CA ASP A 123 -2.50 -11.46 22.72
C ASP A 123 -2.50 -12.55 21.63
N GLY A 124 -2.72 -13.81 22.04
CA GLY A 124 -2.81 -14.95 21.12
C GLY A 124 -4.07 -14.89 20.25
N GLU A 125 -5.23 -14.57 20.83
CA GLU A 125 -6.50 -14.42 20.11
C GLU A 125 -6.41 -13.34 19.03
N TYR A 126 -5.79 -12.20 19.33
CA TYR A 126 -5.58 -11.13 18.37
C TYR A 126 -4.71 -11.58 17.19
N LEU A 127 -3.60 -12.27 17.45
CA LEU A 127 -2.72 -12.80 16.41
C LEU A 127 -3.44 -13.83 15.52
N LEU A 128 -4.21 -14.73 16.13
CA LEU A 128 -5.00 -15.73 15.39
C LEU A 128 -6.12 -15.09 14.57
N ALA A 129 -6.75 -14.02 15.07
CA ALA A 129 -7.76 -13.28 14.33
C ALA A 129 -7.17 -12.60 13.09
N LEU A 130 -5.97 -12.00 13.20
CA LEU A 130 -5.24 -11.46 12.05
C LEU A 130 -4.88 -12.55 11.04
N LEU A 131 -4.31 -13.66 11.49
CA LEU A 131 -3.99 -14.80 10.63
C LEU A 131 -5.23 -15.38 9.92
N ALA A 132 -6.38 -15.35 10.59
CA ALA A 132 -7.64 -15.84 10.04
C ALA A 132 -8.21 -14.96 8.92
N GLY A 133 -7.95 -13.65 8.95
CA GLY A 133 -8.64 -12.69 8.08
C GLY A 133 -7.75 -11.80 7.20
N ALA A 134 -6.43 -11.80 7.38
CA ALA A 134 -5.57 -10.84 6.69
C ALA A 134 -5.53 -10.98 5.17
N ASP A 135 -5.63 -12.20 4.63
CA ASP A 135 -5.74 -12.44 3.18
C ASP A 135 -7.08 -11.97 2.58
N ASP A 136 -8.13 -11.86 3.40
CA ASP A 136 -9.42 -11.26 3.04
C ASP A 136 -9.49 -9.74 3.37
N GLY A 137 -8.40 -9.17 3.89
CA GLY A 137 -8.31 -7.76 4.28
C GLY A 137 -9.04 -7.40 5.58
N ALA A 138 -9.41 -8.39 6.39
CA ALA A 138 -10.02 -8.18 7.69
C ALA A 138 -8.94 -7.96 8.77
N ARG A 139 -9.24 -7.07 9.71
CA ARG A 139 -8.44 -6.83 10.92
C ARG A 139 -9.39 -6.72 12.12
N PRO A 140 -8.94 -7.10 13.33
CA PRO A 140 -9.68 -6.79 14.56
C PRO A 140 -9.93 -5.28 14.71
N ALA A 141 -11.01 -4.93 15.40
CA ALA A 141 -11.38 -3.55 15.70
C ALA A 141 -10.37 -2.90 16.67
N ALA A 142 -10.34 -1.57 16.71
CA ALA A 142 -9.38 -0.79 17.50
C ALA A 142 -9.43 -1.14 19.00
N GLU A 143 -10.63 -1.40 19.53
CA GLU A 143 -10.89 -1.77 20.92
C GLU A 143 -10.49 -3.22 21.26
N GLU A 144 -10.32 -4.07 20.25
CA GLU A 144 -9.91 -5.47 20.40
C GLU A 144 -8.38 -5.63 20.40
N VAL A 145 -7.63 -4.56 20.10
CA VAL A 145 -6.16 -4.58 20.10
C VAL A 145 -5.63 -4.62 21.54
N PRO A 146 -4.91 -5.69 21.93
CA PRO A 146 -4.29 -5.77 23.26
C PRO A 146 -3.24 -4.67 23.44
N THR A 147 -3.12 -4.14 24.67
CA THR A 147 -2.14 -3.08 24.97
C THR A 147 -0.72 -3.48 24.58
N ALA A 148 -0.34 -4.75 24.77
CA ALA A 148 0.98 -5.27 24.42
C ALA A 148 1.26 -5.30 22.90
N LEU A 149 0.23 -5.19 22.07
CA LEU A 149 0.31 -5.25 20.60
C LEU A 149 -0.12 -3.93 19.92
N ARG A 150 -0.28 -2.83 20.69
CA ARG A 150 -0.50 -1.50 20.12
C ARG A 150 0.66 -1.05 19.23
N GLU A 151 1.89 -1.36 19.65
CA GLU A 151 3.12 -1.16 18.87
C GLU A 151 2.96 -1.71 17.44
N ALA A 152 2.44 -2.94 17.32
CA ALA A 152 2.23 -3.58 16.03
C ALA A 152 1.22 -2.83 15.15
N ARG A 153 0.07 -2.41 15.71
CA ARG A 153 -0.95 -1.65 14.98
C ARG A 153 -0.40 -0.30 14.49
N GLY A 154 0.32 0.41 15.35
CA GLY A 154 0.92 1.70 15.02
C GLY A 154 2.03 1.59 13.98
N MET A 155 2.93 0.61 14.12
CA MET A 155 4.00 0.39 13.14
C MET A 155 3.45 -0.08 11.79
N ALA A 156 2.42 -0.92 11.78
CA ALA A 156 1.76 -1.32 10.54
C ALA A 156 1.16 -0.12 9.81
N ALA A 157 0.50 0.80 10.53
CA ALA A 157 -0.02 2.04 9.97
C ALA A 157 1.10 2.93 9.40
N VAL A 158 2.16 3.18 10.18
CA VAL A 158 3.35 3.96 9.73
C VAL A 158 3.86 3.39 8.41
N ARG A 159 4.14 2.09 8.40
CA ARG A 159 4.76 1.39 7.29
C ARG A 159 3.86 1.30 6.06
N ALA A 160 2.56 1.20 6.25
CA ALA A 160 1.59 1.20 5.15
C ALA A 160 1.41 2.60 4.54
N VAL A 161 1.29 3.63 5.38
CA VAL A 161 1.15 5.01 4.93
C VAL A 161 2.42 5.50 4.23
N GLU A 162 3.62 5.14 4.69
CA GLU A 162 4.88 5.47 4.01
C GLU A 162 4.97 4.84 2.61
N ALA A 163 4.62 3.56 2.49
CA ALA A 163 4.60 2.86 1.20
C ALA A 163 3.58 3.50 0.25
N TYR A 164 2.37 3.76 0.74
CA TYR A 164 1.32 4.41 -0.05
C TYR A 164 1.72 5.81 -0.51
N ARG A 165 2.22 6.63 0.42
CA ARG A 165 2.69 8.00 0.13
C ARG A 165 3.80 7.99 -0.92
N SER A 166 4.74 7.05 -0.85
CA SER A 166 5.81 6.95 -1.86
C SER A 166 5.24 6.77 -3.26
N ASP A 167 4.35 5.80 -3.45
CA ASP A 167 3.72 5.54 -4.75
C ASP A 167 2.82 6.69 -5.21
N VAL A 168 2.10 7.35 -4.28
CA VAL A 168 1.28 8.51 -4.64
C VAL A 168 2.15 9.69 -5.09
N LEU A 169 3.30 9.93 -4.46
CA LEU A 169 4.20 11.01 -4.91
C LEU A 169 4.78 10.72 -6.29
N ASP A 170 5.21 9.49 -6.54
CA ASP A 170 5.65 9.05 -7.87
C ASP A 170 4.53 9.22 -8.90
N PHE A 171 3.29 8.88 -8.53
CA PHE A 171 2.10 9.08 -9.35
C PHE A 171 1.85 10.57 -9.67
N LEU A 172 1.96 11.45 -8.67
CA LEU A 172 1.76 12.89 -8.83
C LEU A 172 2.87 13.54 -9.67
N ASP A 173 4.12 13.09 -9.54
CA ASP A 173 5.23 13.51 -10.41
C ASP A 173 4.95 13.13 -11.87
N GLU A 174 4.46 11.92 -12.11
CA GLU A 174 4.09 11.47 -13.45
C GLU A 174 2.88 12.25 -13.99
N LEU A 175 1.88 12.53 -13.15
CA LEU A 175 0.71 13.31 -13.53
C LEU A 175 1.09 14.74 -13.96
N GLY A 176 2.02 15.37 -13.23
CA GLY A 176 2.53 16.71 -13.54
C GLY A 176 3.50 16.77 -14.72
N SER A 177 4.14 15.64 -15.08
CA SER A 177 5.08 15.58 -16.21
C SER A 177 4.37 15.77 -17.56
N GLY A 178 3.11 15.35 -17.69
CA GLY A 178 2.28 15.62 -18.87
C GLY A 178 1.93 17.09 -19.12
N ALA A 179 2.06 17.94 -18.10
CA ALA A 179 1.78 19.38 -18.15
C ALA A 179 2.99 20.21 -18.62
N GLY A 180 4.21 19.66 -18.50
CA GLY A 180 5.47 20.37 -18.67
C GLY A 180 5.94 20.55 -20.12
N GLY A 181 5.27 19.94 -21.09
CA GLY A 181 5.70 19.85 -22.50
C GLY A 181 5.67 21.15 -23.32
N ASN A 182 5.45 22.33 -22.73
CA ASN A 182 5.63 23.57 -23.50
C ASN A 182 5.98 24.82 -22.68
N ARG A 183 7.28 25.17 -22.60
CA ARG A 183 7.76 26.57 -22.46
C ARG A 183 9.26 26.80 -22.71
N ALA A 184 9.89 26.06 -23.63
CA ALA A 184 11.17 26.47 -24.20
C ALA A 184 11.14 26.33 -25.72
N GLU A 185 10.94 27.45 -26.41
CA GLU A 185 11.07 27.57 -27.86
C GLU A 185 12.43 27.02 -28.30
N THR A 186 12.44 25.83 -28.89
CA THR A 186 13.62 25.34 -29.60
C THR A 186 13.19 24.92 -30.99
N ASN A 187 13.63 25.73 -31.96
CA ASN A 187 13.45 25.47 -33.37
C ASN A 187 14.10 24.14 -33.76
N GLY A 188 13.35 23.32 -34.49
CA GLY A 188 13.91 22.46 -35.52
C GLY A 188 13.82 20.96 -35.26
N ASP A 189 13.10 20.33 -36.18
CA ASP A 189 13.18 18.95 -36.64
C ASP A 189 12.16 17.95 -36.09
N ASP A 190 11.62 17.23 -37.06
CA ASP A 190 10.37 16.48 -37.08
C ASP A 190 10.52 15.12 -36.42
N GLY A 191 9.91 15.00 -35.24
CA GLY A 191 9.67 13.75 -34.54
C GLY A 191 8.67 14.04 -33.43
N THR A 192 7.38 13.85 -33.70
CA THR A 192 6.37 13.84 -32.64
C THR A 192 6.70 12.72 -31.66
N ASP A 193 7.40 13.07 -30.58
CA ASP A 193 7.58 12.21 -29.42
C ASP A 193 6.20 11.98 -28.80
N ALA A 194 5.58 10.87 -29.18
CA ALA A 194 4.42 10.30 -28.47
C ALA A 194 4.76 9.88 -27.02
N ASP A 195 6.00 10.12 -26.57
CA ASP A 195 6.56 9.80 -25.26
C ASP A 195 6.24 10.85 -24.17
N ASP A 196 5.56 11.96 -24.49
CA ASP A 196 5.32 13.08 -23.54
C ASP A 196 3.92 13.09 -22.90
N ALA A 197 3.06 12.12 -23.23
CA ALA A 197 1.77 11.96 -22.55
C ALA A 197 1.99 11.38 -21.13
N PRO A 198 1.24 11.85 -20.11
CA PRO A 198 1.37 11.31 -18.76
C PRO A 198 1.05 9.82 -18.77
N THR A 199 1.93 9.02 -18.18
CA THR A 199 1.77 7.56 -18.12
C THR A 199 0.86 7.11 -16.97
N VAL A 200 0.04 8.04 -16.47
CA VAL A 200 -0.96 7.86 -15.42
C VAL A 200 -2.27 8.52 -15.80
N THR A 201 -3.37 8.04 -15.22
CA THR A 201 -4.72 8.53 -15.48
C THR A 201 -5.49 8.71 -14.17
N VAL A 202 -6.34 9.73 -14.12
CA VAL A 202 -7.27 10.01 -13.01
C VAL A 202 -8.64 10.37 -13.57
N ASP A 203 -9.66 10.24 -12.74
CA ASP A 203 -11.02 10.64 -13.10
C ASP A 203 -11.25 12.13 -12.81
N GLY A 204 -12.19 12.76 -13.51
CA GLY A 204 -12.62 14.14 -13.24
C GLY A 204 -11.78 15.23 -13.93
N PRO A 205 -12.22 16.50 -13.85
CA PRO A 205 -11.57 17.62 -14.52
C PRO A 205 -10.29 18.07 -13.80
N ASP A 206 -9.47 18.85 -14.50
CA ASP A 206 -8.34 19.61 -13.96
C ASP A 206 -7.42 18.78 -13.03
N PRO A 207 -6.84 17.67 -13.51
CA PRO A 207 -6.05 16.77 -12.67
C PRO A 207 -4.79 17.41 -12.09
N GLU A 208 -4.24 18.42 -12.77
CA GLU A 208 -3.03 19.14 -12.36
C GLU A 208 -3.26 20.01 -11.12
N ASP A 209 -4.45 20.59 -10.97
CA ASP A 209 -4.81 21.44 -9.82
C ASP A 209 -4.78 20.65 -8.50
N ARG A 210 -4.82 19.32 -8.57
CA ARG A 210 -4.80 18.41 -7.43
C ARG A 210 -3.40 18.20 -6.85
N ILE A 211 -2.36 18.44 -7.65
CA ILE A 211 -0.98 18.03 -7.33
C ILE A 211 -0.46 18.77 -6.10
N ALA A 212 -0.51 20.10 -6.09
CA ALA A 212 0.03 20.89 -4.99
C ALA A 212 -0.73 20.65 -3.66
N PRO A 213 -2.08 20.70 -3.62
CA PRO A 213 -2.82 20.40 -2.39
C PRO A 213 -2.57 18.99 -1.86
N ALA A 214 -2.47 17.98 -2.73
CA ALA A 214 -2.19 16.61 -2.32
C ALA A 214 -0.79 16.51 -1.69
N ARG A 215 0.24 17.10 -2.31
CA ARG A 215 1.61 17.10 -1.79
C ARG A 215 1.69 17.75 -0.42
N ASP A 216 1.06 18.91 -0.26
CA ASP A 216 1.05 19.63 1.01
C ASP A 216 0.38 18.79 2.11
N ALA A 217 -0.74 18.14 1.82
CA ALA A 217 -1.42 17.29 2.79
C ALA A 217 -0.62 16.02 3.13
N PHE A 218 0.03 15.38 2.14
CA PHE A 218 0.91 14.23 2.38
C PHE A 218 2.16 14.60 3.18
N GLU A 219 2.66 15.83 3.09
CA GLU A 219 3.77 16.28 3.94
C GLU A 219 3.33 16.44 5.39
N ARG A 220 2.14 17.03 5.64
CA ARG A 220 1.58 17.10 7.00
C ARG A 220 1.31 15.71 7.59
N LEU A 221 0.78 14.79 6.77
CA LEU A 221 0.58 13.39 7.18
C LEU A 221 1.92 12.72 7.52
N ARG A 222 2.96 12.97 6.72
CA ARG A 222 4.31 12.44 6.99
C ARG A 222 4.85 12.92 8.33
N ASP A 223 4.70 14.20 8.67
CA ASP A 223 5.13 14.72 9.96
C ASP A 223 4.44 13.99 11.13
N ARG A 224 3.17 13.61 10.94
CA ARG A 224 2.44 12.79 11.93
C ARG A 224 2.98 11.36 11.99
N VAL A 225 3.16 10.72 10.84
CA VAL A 225 3.73 9.37 10.74
C VAL A 225 5.11 9.29 11.39
N THR A 226 5.98 10.28 11.15
CA THR A 226 7.32 10.35 11.78
C THR A 226 7.24 10.45 13.30
N ARG A 227 6.25 11.15 13.85
CA ARG A 227 6.05 11.18 15.31
C ARG A 227 5.64 9.82 15.87
N VAL A 228 4.76 9.10 15.18
CA VAL A 228 4.34 7.74 15.59
C VAL A 228 5.48 6.74 15.45
N ASP A 229 6.27 6.80 14.36
CA ASP A 229 7.48 5.99 14.17
C ASP A 229 8.52 6.24 15.27
N ALA A 230 8.68 7.50 15.70
CA ALA A 230 9.57 7.85 16.81
C ALA A 230 9.11 7.29 18.18
N LEU A 231 7.82 7.00 18.33
CA LEU A 231 7.26 6.29 19.49
C LEU A 231 7.30 4.76 19.31
N GLY A 232 7.91 4.26 18.24
CA GLY A 232 7.89 2.84 17.89
C GLY A 232 6.48 2.33 17.56
N GLY A 233 5.53 3.21 17.22
CA GLY A 233 4.15 2.81 16.99
C GLY A 233 3.31 2.64 18.25
N ASP A 234 3.84 2.92 19.45
CA ASP A 234 3.07 2.83 20.69
C ASP A 234 2.13 4.03 20.86
N VAL A 235 1.00 3.97 20.14
CA VAL A 235 -0.10 4.93 20.19
C VAL A 235 -1.43 4.19 20.32
N SER A 236 -2.53 4.90 20.56
CA SER A 236 -3.85 4.26 20.55
C SER A 236 -4.15 3.67 19.15
N PRO A 237 -4.80 2.50 19.06
CA PRO A 237 -5.18 1.92 17.77
C PRO A 237 -6.02 2.85 16.90
N ALA A 238 -6.91 3.63 17.51
CA ALA A 238 -7.68 4.67 16.83
C ALA A 238 -6.80 5.77 16.21
N THR A 239 -5.72 6.16 16.89
CA THR A 239 -4.74 7.11 16.33
C THR A 239 -4.03 6.51 15.12
N ALA A 240 -3.63 5.24 15.20
CA ALA A 240 -2.98 4.56 14.08
C ALA A 240 -3.92 4.44 12.87
N ASP A 241 -5.18 4.08 13.10
CA ASP A 241 -6.20 3.97 12.06
C ASP A 241 -6.49 5.33 11.40
N ALA A 242 -6.53 6.42 12.17
CA ALA A 242 -6.69 7.77 11.60
C ALA A 242 -5.60 8.14 10.59
N LEU A 243 -4.36 7.64 10.73
CA LEU A 243 -3.29 7.85 9.75
C LEU A 243 -3.60 7.14 8.42
N VAL A 244 -4.09 5.91 8.52
CA VAL A 244 -4.48 5.10 7.37
C VAL A 244 -5.68 5.73 6.67
N ASP A 245 -6.68 6.14 7.43
CA ASP A 245 -7.89 6.79 6.90
C ASP A 245 -7.55 8.11 6.20
N ALA A 246 -6.64 8.91 6.78
CA ALA A 246 -6.14 10.12 6.14
C ALA A 246 -5.43 9.81 4.82
N ALA A 247 -4.55 8.80 4.78
CA ALA A 247 -3.86 8.38 3.56
C ALA A 247 -4.86 7.90 2.49
N ALA A 248 -5.85 7.10 2.87
CA ALA A 248 -6.89 6.60 1.98
C ALA A 248 -7.75 7.73 1.40
N ALA A 249 -8.11 8.72 2.22
CA ALA A 249 -8.86 9.91 1.81
C ALA A 249 -8.04 10.80 0.86
N LEU A 250 -6.73 10.99 1.11
CA LEU A 250 -5.85 11.69 0.17
C LEU A 250 -5.72 10.95 -1.16
N GLY A 251 -5.60 9.63 -1.13
CA GLY A 251 -5.61 8.80 -2.34
C GLY A 251 -6.91 8.95 -3.13
N ALA A 252 -8.06 9.02 -2.44
CA ALA A 252 -9.35 9.26 -3.06
C ALA A 252 -9.40 10.63 -3.74
N TYR A 253 -8.95 11.69 -3.05
CA TYR A 253 -8.82 13.03 -3.62
C TYR A 253 -7.96 13.04 -4.90
N VAL A 254 -6.80 12.38 -4.89
CA VAL A 254 -5.94 12.29 -6.08
C VAL A 254 -6.67 11.61 -7.25
N ARG A 255 -7.35 10.49 -7.00
CA ARG A 255 -8.09 9.74 -8.03
C ARG A 255 -9.26 10.51 -8.61
N THR A 256 -10.04 11.22 -7.80
CA THR A 256 -11.36 11.75 -8.20
C THR A 256 -11.45 13.26 -8.26
N GLY A 257 -10.55 13.99 -7.61
CA GLY A 257 -10.65 15.45 -7.41
C GLY A 257 -11.72 15.85 -6.40
N ASP A 258 -12.22 14.91 -5.58
CA ASP A 258 -13.23 15.21 -4.58
C ASP A 258 -12.65 16.02 -3.39
N GLU A 259 -12.96 17.31 -3.36
CA GLU A 259 -12.62 18.22 -2.26
C GLU A 259 -13.16 17.77 -0.89
N GLY A 260 -14.23 16.97 -0.86
CA GLY A 260 -14.73 16.35 0.37
C GLY A 260 -13.69 15.39 0.96
N SER A 261 -13.04 14.60 0.12
CA SER A 261 -11.98 13.67 0.52
C SER A 261 -10.73 14.39 1.04
N LEU A 262 -10.33 15.52 0.42
CA LEU A 262 -9.23 16.35 0.91
C LEU A 262 -9.52 16.96 2.28
N ARG A 263 -10.76 17.43 2.49
CA ARG A 263 -11.20 17.98 3.78
C ARG A 263 -11.18 16.92 4.87
N THR A 264 -11.77 15.75 4.61
CA THR A 264 -11.74 14.61 5.54
C THR A 264 -10.31 14.24 5.92
N ALA A 265 -9.39 14.17 4.94
CA ALA A 265 -8.00 13.89 5.22
C ALA A 265 -7.35 14.96 6.11
N THR A 266 -7.63 16.24 5.86
CA THR A 266 -7.10 17.36 6.65
C THR A 266 -7.62 17.31 8.08
N ASP A 267 -8.93 17.10 8.25
CA ASP A 267 -9.55 16.98 9.57
C ASP A 267 -8.94 15.81 10.37
N LEU A 268 -8.73 14.64 9.74
CA LEU A 268 -8.08 13.49 10.38
C LEU A 268 -6.62 13.76 10.79
N ILE A 269 -5.86 14.46 9.94
CA ILE A 269 -4.47 14.84 10.24
C ILE A 269 -4.42 15.80 11.44
N ASP A 270 -5.35 16.76 11.48
CA ASP A 270 -5.44 17.77 12.53
C ASP A 270 -5.93 17.16 13.85
N ASP A 271 -6.95 16.30 13.84
CA ASP A 271 -7.48 15.64 15.04
C ASP A 271 -6.45 14.70 15.68
N ALA A 272 -5.71 13.94 14.86
CA ALA A 272 -4.61 13.11 15.35
C ALA A 272 -3.55 13.94 16.10
N SER A 273 -3.40 15.24 15.82
CA SER A 273 -2.46 16.11 16.53
C SER A 273 -2.85 16.40 17.99
N VAL A 274 -4.14 16.29 18.32
CA VAL A 274 -4.71 16.69 19.63
C VAL A 274 -4.59 15.57 20.67
N ASP A 275 -4.68 14.30 20.25
CA ASP A 275 -4.62 13.13 21.14
C ASP A 275 -3.21 12.80 21.68
N GLY A 276 -2.20 13.63 21.37
CA GLY A 276 -0.87 13.55 21.97
C GLY A 276 -0.79 14.05 23.43
N VAL A 277 -1.91 14.47 24.03
CA VAL A 277 -2.00 14.90 25.43
C VAL A 277 -3.05 14.05 26.12
N ASP A 278 -2.67 12.86 26.59
CA ASP A 278 -3.49 12.15 27.57
C ASP A 278 -3.39 12.90 28.91
N PRO A 279 -4.49 13.48 29.44
CA PRO A 279 -4.48 14.17 30.74
C PRO A 279 -4.41 13.20 31.92
N THR A 280 -4.49 11.88 31.69
CA THR A 280 -4.66 10.89 32.75
C THR A 280 -3.38 10.21 33.24
N ASP A 281 -2.21 10.57 32.69
CA ASP A 281 -0.91 10.13 33.23
C ASP A 281 -0.34 11.13 34.26
N ARG A 282 -1.09 11.35 35.35
CA ARG A 282 -0.64 12.15 36.51
C ARG A 282 -1.10 11.61 37.85
#